data_AF-A0A1Y4UNL4-F1
#
_entry.id   AF-A0A1Y4UNL4-F1
#
_cell.length_a   1.000
_cell.length_b   1.000
_cell.length_c   1.000
_cell.angle_alpha   90.00
_cell.angle_beta   90.00
_cell.angle_gamma   90.00
#
_symmetry.space_group_name_H-M   'P 1'
#
loop_
_entity.id
_entity.type
_entity.pdbx_description
1 polymer ?
#
loop_
_entity_poly.entity_id
_entity_poly.type
_entity_poly.pdbx_seq_one_letter_code
_entity_poly.pdbx_strand_id
1 'polypeptide(L)'
;MLEGNIGELLKHSRKRKKLSVNSVVNELSSVYNINTAVKTLYGWEVNRSQPDISTFLALCNIYDIKQPDFAILGHTKNSTKDKSSYTLLTGDEKRLIDTFRQFNEQQKEYISHTFDMLKK
;
A
#
# COMPACT_ATOMS: atom_id res chain seq x y z
N MET A 1 -9.89 11.91 3.64
CA MET A 1 -9.85 10.50 4.04
C MET A 1 -10.87 9.79 3.18
N LEU A 2 -10.43 8.89 2.28
CA LEU A 2 -11.35 8.02 1.54
C LEU A 2 -11.50 6.77 2.39
N GLU A 3 -12.56 6.68 3.19
CA GLU A 3 -12.98 5.41 3.83
C GLU A 3 -13.62 4.49 2.77
N GLY A 4 -12.84 4.15 1.75
CA GLY A 4 -13.30 3.43 0.58
C GLY A 4 -12.43 2.21 0.35
N ASN A 5 -13.08 1.10 0.05
CA ASN A 5 -12.43 -0.12 -0.46
C ASN A 5 -11.52 0.17 -1.68
N ILE A 6 -10.68 -0.80 -2.04
CA ILE A 6 -9.73 -0.70 -3.18
C ILE A 6 -10.44 -0.25 -4.47
N GLY A 7 -11.63 -0.78 -4.75
CA GLY A 7 -12.35 -0.47 -5.99
C GLY A 7 -12.72 1.00 -6.11
N GLU A 8 -13.20 1.60 -5.03
CA GLU A 8 -13.51 3.03 -4.99
C GLU A 8 -12.26 3.90 -5.11
N LEU A 9 -11.16 3.51 -4.46
CA LEU A 9 -9.87 4.18 -4.59
C LEU A 9 -9.41 4.18 -6.05
N LEU A 10 -9.42 3.02 -6.72
CA LEU A 10 -9.00 2.89 -8.12
C LEU A 10 -9.91 3.72 -9.04
N LYS A 11 -11.22 3.62 -8.87
CA LYS A 11 -12.22 4.33 -9.68
C LYS A 11 -12.10 5.84 -9.53
N HIS A 12 -11.98 6.33 -8.29
CA HIS A 12 -11.81 7.74 -8.00
C HIS A 12 -10.49 8.26 -8.58
N SER A 13 -9.41 7.51 -8.40
CA SER A 13 -8.08 7.88 -8.89
C SER A 13 -8.02 7.95 -10.42
N ARG A 14 -8.62 6.99 -11.12
CA ARG A 14 -8.74 7.00 -12.58
C ARG A 14 -9.52 8.22 -13.07
N LYS A 15 -10.68 8.50 -12.47
CA LYS A 15 -11.52 9.66 -12.81
C LYS A 15 -10.80 10.98 -12.55
N ARG A 16 -10.07 11.10 -11.43
CA ARG A 16 -9.23 12.26 -11.10
C ARG A 16 -8.18 12.54 -12.16
N LYS A 17 -7.53 11.48 -12.68
CA LYS A 17 -6.57 11.56 -13.78
C LYS A 17 -7.22 11.68 -15.16
N LYS A 18 -8.55 11.67 -15.25
CA LYS A 18 -9.34 11.74 -16.50
C LYS A 18 -8.99 10.62 -17.51
N LEU A 19 -8.57 9.46 -17.00
CA LEU A 19 -8.18 8.33 -17.83
C LEU A 19 -9.41 7.49 -18.22
N SER A 20 -9.47 7.08 -19.48
CA SER A 20 -10.43 6.08 -19.91
C SER A 20 -10.00 4.69 -19.43
N VAL A 21 -10.95 3.77 -19.25
CA VAL A 21 -10.63 2.38 -18.87
C VAL A 21 -9.73 1.71 -19.91
N ASN A 22 -9.99 1.96 -21.20
CA ASN A 22 -9.17 1.46 -22.29
C ASN A 22 -7.74 2.01 -22.23
N SER A 23 -7.57 3.30 -21.91
CA SER A 23 -6.24 3.91 -21.77
C SER A 23 -5.43 3.22 -20.68
N VAL A 24 -6.04 2.95 -19.52
CA VAL A 24 -5.37 2.26 -18.40
C VAL A 24 -5.01 0.83 -18.77
N VAL A 25 -5.92 0.09 -19.41
CA VAL A 25 -5.65 -1.28 -19.86
C VAL A 25 -4.50 -1.32 -20.86
N ASN A 26 -4.47 -0.36 -21.80
CA ASN A 26 -3.38 -0.26 -22.78
C ASN A 26 -2.05 0.05 -22.09
N GLU A 27 -2.03 0.93 -21.08
CA GLU A 27 -0.84 1.29 -20.33
C GLU A 27 -0.33 0.14 -19.45
N LEU A 28 -1.23 -0.62 -18.82
CA LEU A 28 -0.90 -1.85 -18.11
C LEU A 28 -0.21 -2.86 -19.03
N SER A 29 -0.71 -3.01 -20.26
CA SER A 29 -0.13 -3.93 -21.25
C SER A 29 1.22 -3.39 -21.78
N SER A 30 1.30 -2.11 -22.16
CA SER A 30 2.48 -1.57 -22.84
C SER A 30 3.65 -1.24 -21.92
N VAL A 31 3.39 -0.77 -20.70
CA VAL A 31 4.45 -0.33 -19.76
C VAL A 31 4.79 -1.43 -18.76
N TYR A 32 3.78 -2.15 -18.28
CA TYR A 32 3.96 -3.13 -17.20
C TYR A 32 3.92 -4.58 -17.68
N ASN A 33 3.65 -4.82 -18.98
CA ASN A 33 3.46 -6.16 -19.55
C ASN A 33 2.36 -6.98 -18.86
N ILE A 34 1.32 -6.28 -18.35
CA ILE A 34 0.17 -6.86 -17.65
C ILE A 34 -1.02 -6.86 -18.60
N ASN A 35 -1.33 -8.03 -19.14
CA ASN A 35 -2.49 -8.19 -20.01
C ASN A 35 -3.76 -8.36 -19.20
N THR A 36 -4.64 -7.36 -19.25
CA THR A 36 -5.91 -7.33 -18.52
C THR A 36 -7.05 -6.93 -19.45
N ALA A 37 -8.23 -7.50 -19.27
CA ALA A 37 -9.41 -7.08 -20.02
C ALA A 37 -10.08 -5.84 -19.40
N VAL A 38 -10.69 -5.00 -20.23
CA VAL A 38 -11.52 -3.85 -19.80
C VAL A 38 -12.55 -4.24 -18.73
N LYS A 39 -13.22 -5.39 -18.92
CA LYS A 39 -14.19 -5.93 -17.97
C LYS A 39 -13.58 -6.24 -16.60
N THR A 40 -12.32 -6.66 -16.57
CA THR A 40 -11.59 -6.97 -15.34
C THR A 40 -11.25 -5.69 -14.57
N LEU A 41 -10.79 -4.63 -15.26
CA LEU A 41 -10.58 -3.32 -14.61
C LEU A 41 -11.88 -2.79 -14.01
N TYR A 42 -13.00 -2.88 -14.74
CA TYR A 42 -14.32 -2.55 -14.18
C TYR A 42 -14.70 -3.42 -12.99
N GLY A 43 -14.35 -4.70 -13.02
CA GLY A 43 -14.54 -5.64 -11.90
C GLY A 43 -13.82 -5.18 -10.64
N TRP A 44 -12.58 -4.68 -10.77
CA TRP A 44 -11.83 -4.10 -9.66
C TRP A 44 -12.50 -2.82 -9.14
N GLU A 45 -12.91 -1.91 -10.03
CA GLU A 45 -13.55 -0.63 -9.65
C GLU A 45 -14.88 -0.76 -8.90
N VAL A 46 -15.54 -1.91 -8.99
CA VAL A 46 -16.79 -2.22 -8.29
C VAL A 46 -16.62 -3.27 -7.19
N ASN A 47 -15.38 -3.64 -6.85
CA ASN A 47 -15.03 -4.65 -5.84
C ASN A 47 -15.61 -6.04 -6.12
N ARG A 48 -15.88 -6.38 -7.39
CA ARG A 48 -16.27 -7.74 -7.79
C ARG A 48 -15.09 -8.71 -7.71
N SER A 49 -13.88 -8.20 -7.95
CA SER A 49 -12.62 -8.92 -7.82
C SER A 49 -11.53 -7.95 -7.36
N GLN A 50 -10.38 -8.46 -6.94
CA GLN A 50 -9.21 -7.64 -6.61
C GLN A 50 -8.10 -7.87 -7.64
N PRO A 51 -7.32 -6.83 -7.98
CA PRO A 51 -6.07 -7.02 -8.70
C PRO A 51 -5.07 -7.77 -7.81
N ASP A 52 -4.13 -8.48 -8.43
CA ASP A 52 -2.95 -8.95 -7.70
C ASP A 52 -2.10 -7.75 -7.23
N ILE A 53 -1.16 -8.01 -6.31
CA ILE A 53 -0.32 -6.97 -5.70
C ILE A 53 0.50 -6.21 -6.75
N SER A 54 1.09 -6.91 -7.71
CA SER A 54 1.91 -6.30 -8.78
C SER A 54 1.06 -5.39 -9.67
N THR A 55 -0.13 -5.86 -10.07
CA THR A 55 -1.11 -5.12 -10.85
C THR A 55 -1.64 -3.92 -10.08
N PHE A 56 -1.89 -4.07 -8.77
CA PHE A 56 -2.30 -2.95 -7.92
C PHE A 56 -1.22 -1.86 -7.85
N LEU A 57 0.05 -2.23 -7.67
CA LEU A 57 1.16 -1.28 -7.67
C LEU A 57 1.31 -0.58 -9.02
N ALA A 58 1.18 -1.32 -10.13
CA ALA A 58 1.18 -0.73 -11.48
C ALA A 58 0.04 0.30 -11.64
N LEU A 59 -1.16 -0.02 -11.20
CA LEU A 59 -2.29 0.91 -11.18
C LEU A 59 -2.01 2.14 -10.31
N CYS A 60 -1.38 1.96 -9.15
CA CYS A 60 -0.97 3.08 -8.29
C CYS A 60 0.01 4.01 -9.00
N ASN A 61 0.96 3.45 -9.74
CA ASN A 61 1.92 4.25 -10.52
C ASN A 61 1.22 5.02 -11.66
N ILE A 62 0.37 4.35 -12.44
CA ILE A 62 -0.43 4.98 -13.52
C ILE A 62 -1.28 6.13 -12.95
N TYR A 63 -1.85 5.93 -11.77
CA TYR A 63 -2.70 6.91 -11.12
C TYR A 63 -1.96 7.94 -10.26
N ASP A 64 -0.63 7.85 -10.16
CA ASP A 64 0.22 8.71 -9.31
C ASP A 64 -0.27 8.72 -7.85
N ILE A 65 -0.45 7.52 -7.31
CA ILE A 65 -0.75 7.25 -5.91
C ILE A 65 0.60 6.97 -5.22
N LYS A 66 1.16 8.01 -4.58
CA LYS A 66 2.52 7.97 -4.01
C LYS A 66 2.67 7.04 -2.80
N GLN A 67 1.60 6.86 -2.05
CA GLN A 67 1.56 6.00 -0.86
C GLN A 67 0.22 5.27 -0.88
N PRO A 68 0.13 4.12 -1.56
CA PRO A 68 -1.07 3.32 -1.46
C PRO A 68 -1.25 2.87 -0.02
N ASP A 69 -2.42 3.16 0.54
CA ASP A 69 -2.76 2.68 1.88
C ASP A 69 -3.00 1.18 1.81
N PHE A 70 -1.98 0.40 2.18
CA PHE A 70 -2.05 -1.05 2.21
C PHE A 70 -3.03 -1.58 3.27
N ALA A 71 -3.46 -0.77 4.23
CA ALA A 71 -4.54 -1.16 5.15
C ALA A 71 -5.84 -1.43 4.39
N ILE A 72 -6.07 -0.74 3.26
CA ILE A 72 -7.23 -0.94 2.39
C ILE A 72 -7.18 -2.32 1.68
N LEU A 73 -5.99 -2.89 1.50
CA LEU A 73 -5.81 -4.25 0.95
C LEU A 73 -6.11 -5.36 1.97
N GLY A 74 -6.09 -5.04 3.27
CA GLY A 74 -5.94 -6.01 4.36
C GLY A 74 -7.15 -6.30 5.24
N HIS A 75 -8.36 -5.79 4.95
CA HIS A 75 -9.55 -6.25 5.68
C HIS A 75 -10.14 -7.52 5.04
N THR A 76 -9.37 -8.61 5.08
CA THR A 76 -9.98 -9.94 5.14
C THR A 76 -10.72 -10.02 6.47
N LYS A 77 -12.00 -9.69 6.47
CA LYS A 77 -12.93 -10.13 7.52
C LYS A 77 -12.95 -11.66 7.46
N ASN A 78 -11.99 -12.29 8.15
CA ASN A 78 -11.87 -13.70 8.54
C ASN A 78 -10.39 -14.11 8.55
N SER A 79 -9.67 -13.75 9.60
CA SER A 79 -8.65 -14.61 10.23
C SER A 79 -8.35 -14.03 11.61
N THR A 80 -8.88 -14.72 12.62
CA THR A 80 -8.19 -15.06 13.87
C THR A 80 -7.08 -14.12 14.34
N LYS A 81 -7.32 -13.41 15.46
CA LYS A 81 -6.40 -13.20 16.61
C LYS A 81 -4.87 -13.12 16.38
N ASP A 82 -4.39 -12.68 15.23
CA ASP A 82 -2.97 -12.41 15.04
C ASP A 82 -2.72 -10.94 15.34
N LYS A 83 -2.08 -10.74 16.50
CA LYS A 83 -1.48 -9.49 16.97
C LYS A 83 -0.47 -8.98 15.94
N SER A 84 -0.93 -8.33 14.89
CA SER A 84 -0.10 -7.48 14.05
C SER A 84 -0.78 -6.12 13.86
N SER A 85 -0.95 -5.42 14.98
CA SER A 85 -1.39 -4.01 15.02
C SER A 85 -0.32 -3.04 14.52
N TYR A 86 0.52 -3.43 13.55
CA TYR A 86 1.63 -2.60 13.07
C TYR A 86 1.19 -1.51 12.10
N THR A 87 -0.09 -1.35 11.81
CA THR A 87 -0.56 -0.36 10.83
C THR A 87 -0.61 1.07 11.37
N LEU A 88 -0.60 1.27 12.70
CA LEU A 88 -0.40 2.58 13.31
C LEU A 88 0.66 2.51 14.41
N LEU A 89 1.81 3.16 14.17
CA LEU A 89 2.77 3.45 15.23
C LEU A 89 2.11 4.34 16.28
N THR A 90 2.22 3.96 17.55
CA THR A 90 1.87 4.82 18.68
C THR A 90 2.75 6.08 18.68
N GLY A 91 2.31 7.13 19.40
CA GLY A 91 3.07 8.39 19.48
C GLY A 91 4.50 8.18 19.99
N ASP A 92 4.67 7.26 20.94
CA ASP A 92 5.99 6.92 21.51
C ASP A 92 6.85 6.14 20.51
N GLU A 93 6.29 5.17 19.80
CA GLU A 93 7.02 4.44 18.75
C GLU A 93 7.47 5.38 17.63
N LYS A 94 6.60 6.31 17.21
CA LYS A 94 6.95 7.31 16.20
C LYS A 94 8.10 8.20 16.70
N ARG A 95 8.01 8.69 17.94
CA ARG A 95 9.06 9.49 18.57
C ARG A 95 10.39 8.73 18.64
N LEU A 96 10.36 7.46 19.01
CA LEU A 96 11.56 6.61 19.06
C LEU A 96 12.21 6.48 17.68
N ILE A 97 11.42 6.19 16.63
CA ILE A 97 11.90 6.07 15.25
C ILE A 97 12.48 7.39 14.76
N ASP A 98 11.77 8.50 14.96
CA ASP A 98 12.22 9.81 14.50
C ASP A 98 13.51 10.25 15.22
N THR A 99 13.63 9.96 16.50
CA THR A 99 14.85 10.22 17.29
C THR A 99 16.00 9.35 16.78
N PHE A 100 15.77 8.05 16.55
CA PHE A 100 16.78 7.12 16.06
C PHE A 100 17.32 7.49 14.68
N ARG A 101 16.47 8.03 13.79
CA ARG A 101 16.88 8.50 12.45
C ARG A 101 17.85 9.68 12.49
N GLN A 102 17.84 10.48 13.56
CA GLN A 102 18.69 11.66 13.72
C GLN A 102 20.05 11.34 14.37
N PHE A 103 20.24 10.12 14.85
CA PHE A 103 21.48 9.71 15.52
C PHE A 103 22.63 9.46 14.55
N ASN A 104 23.85 9.65 15.06
CA ASN A 104 25.06 9.26 14.37
C ASN A 104 25.31 7.75 14.48
N GLU A 105 26.29 7.24 13.74
CA GLU A 105 26.55 5.79 13.66
C GLU A 105 26.92 5.18 15.02
N GLN A 106 27.70 5.88 15.85
CA GLN A 106 28.08 5.41 17.19
C GLN A 106 26.86 5.27 18.12
N GLN A 107 25.93 6.23 18.07
CA GLN A 107 24.69 6.20 18.85
C GLN A 107 23.76 5.07 18.38
N LYS A 108 23.66 4.84 17.07
CA LYS A 108 22.87 3.72 16.53
C LYS A 108 23.46 2.37 16.93
N GLU A 109 24.79 2.24 16.88
CA GLU A 109 25.50 1.02 17.28
C GLU A 109 25.27 0.69 18.76
N TYR A 110 25.37 1.69 19.65
CA TYR A 110 25.07 1.52 21.07
C TYR A 110 23.64 1.02 21.31
N ILE A 111 22.67 1.60 20.60
CA ILE A 111 21.27 1.20 20.70
C ILE A 111 21.06 -0.23 20.17
N SER A 112 21.68 -0.58 19.05
CA SER A 112 21.63 -1.94 18.49
C SER A 112 22.16 -2.95 19.50
N HIS A 113 23.34 -2.70 20.08
CA HIS A 113 23.93 -3.57 21.09
C HIS A 113 23.03 -3.69 22.33
N THR A 114 22.41 -2.59 22.76
CA THR A 114 21.46 -2.59 23.88
C THR A 114 20.23 -3.44 23.56
N PHE A 115 19.67 -3.35 22.36
CA PHE A 115 18.57 -4.20 21.93
C PHE A 115 18.96 -5.68 21.91
N ASP A 116 20.15 -6.01 21.44
CA ASP A 116 20.64 -7.40 21.40
C ASP A 116 20.83 -7.98 22.81
N MET A 117 21.28 -7.16 23.77
CA MET A 117 21.37 -7.56 25.17
C MET A 117 20.00 -7.83 25.82
N LEU A 118 18.97 -7.09 25.42
CA LEU A 118 17.61 -7.22 25.96
C LEU A 118 16.80 -8.35 25.32
N LYS A 119 17.23 -8.91 24.19
CA LYS A 119 16.57 -10.03 23.49
C LYS A 119 16.89 -11.42 24.08
N LYS A 120 17.52 -11.50 25.25
CA LYS A 120 17.85 -12.77 25.93
C LYS A 120 16.61 -13.50 26.45
#